data_AF-A0A7L4PYC9-F1
#
_entry.id   AF-A0A7L4PYC9-F1
#
_cell.length_a   1.000
_cell.length_b   1.000
_cell.length_c   1.000
_cell.angle_alpha   90.00
_cell.angle_beta   90.00
_cell.angle_gamma   90.00
#
_symmetry.space_group_name_H-M   'P 1'
#
loop_
_entity.id
_entity.type
_entity.pdbx_description
1 polymer ?
#
loop_
_entity_poly.entity_id
_entity_poly.type
_entity_poly.pdbx_seq_one_letter_code
_entity_poly.pdbx_strand_id
1 'polypeptide(L)' 'HHMAFRTEDIGETFAALQRDGMEFLVELVGSPEEGLYQTFSMPSPHTLLVNEYIHRYEGFDGFFTRSNVELLTRATGRQ' A
#
# COMPACT_ATOMS: atom_id res chain seq x y z
N HIS A 1 13.22 3.02 1.88
CA HIS A 1 13.22 1.93 0.88
C HIS A 1 12.06 1.00 1.20
N HIS A 2 11.35 0.49 0.20
CA HIS A 2 10.23 -0.42 0.40
C HIS A 2 10.41 -1.73 -0.39
N MET A 3 9.71 -2.78 0.05
CA MET A 3 9.53 -4.02 -0.70
C MET A 3 8.05 -4.17 -1.04
N ALA A 4 7.75 -4.48 -2.30
CA ALA A 4 6.37 -4.67 -2.75
C ALA A 4 6.00 -6.16 -2.83
N PHE A 5 4.88 -6.50 -2.22
CA PHE A 5 4.31 -7.84 -2.19
C PHE A 5 2.99 -7.84 -2.97
N ARG A 6 2.96 -8.64 -4.04
CA ARG A 6 1.72 -8.83 -4.81
C ARG A 6 0.75 -9.68 -4.00
N THR A 7 -0.51 -9.28 -4.02
CA THR A 7 -1.65 -9.98 -3.41
C THR A 7 -2.67 -10.32 -4.49
N GLU A 8 -3.40 -11.41 -4.30
CA GLU A 8 -4.54 -11.79 -5.17
C GLU A 8 -5.88 -11.32 -4.58
N ASP A 9 -5.94 -11.13 -3.27
CA ASP A 9 -7.05 -10.49 -2.57
C ASP A 9 -6.49 -9.47 -1.57
N ILE A 10 -6.37 -8.22 -2.02
CA ILE A 10 -5.77 -7.17 -1.19
C ILE A 10 -6.70 -6.72 -0.05
N GLY A 11 -8.02 -6.83 -0.23
CA GLY A 11 -8.99 -6.46 0.80
C GLY A 11 -8.85 -7.38 2.01
N GLU A 12 -8.86 -8.69 1.78
CA GLU A 12 -8.65 -9.67 2.85
C GLU A 12 -7.22 -9.60 3.40
N THR A 13 -6.20 -9.42 2.54
CA THR A 13 -4.81 -9.30 3.02
C THR A 13 -4.66 -8.11 3.96
N PHE A 14 -5.21 -6.96 3.62
CA PHE A 14 -5.17 -5.77 4.47
C PHE A 14 -5.90 -5.99 5.80
N ALA A 15 -7.12 -6.52 5.76
CA ALA A 15 -7.92 -6.78 6.96
C ALA A 15 -7.26 -7.81 7.88
N ALA A 16 -6.65 -8.87 7.33
CA ALA A 16 -5.92 -9.87 8.09
C ALA A 16 -4.67 -9.27 8.75
N LEU A 17 -3.87 -8.50 8.01
CA LEU A 17 -2.67 -7.86 8.55
C LEU A 17 -3.00 -6.84 9.64
N GLN A 18 -4.07 -6.06 9.48
CA GLN A 18 -4.54 -5.16 10.54
C GLN A 18 -4.94 -5.93 11.80
N ARG A 19 -5.65 -7.08 11.67
CA ARG A 19 -5.99 -7.94 12.81
C ARG A 19 -4.76 -8.50 13.51
N ASP A 20 -3.69 -8.75 12.77
CA ASP A 20 -2.41 -9.21 13.31
C ASP A 20 -1.55 -8.06 13.88
N GLY A 21 -2.06 -6.83 13.89
CA GLY A 21 -1.42 -5.67 14.50
C GLY A 21 -0.49 -4.88 13.57
N MET A 22 -0.55 -5.12 12.26
CA MET A 22 0.17 -4.28 11.29
C MET A 22 -0.47 -2.89 11.23
N GLU A 23 0.34 -1.85 11.42
CA GLU A 23 -0.05 -0.47 11.20
C GLU A 23 0.35 0.00 9.80
N PHE A 24 -0.41 0.93 9.24
CA PHE A 24 -0.23 1.42 7.87
C PHE A 24 -0.07 2.95 7.84
N LEU A 25 0.80 3.43 6.95
CA LEU A 25 0.99 4.86 6.68
C LEU A 25 -0.27 5.46 6.03
N VAL A 26 -0.96 4.65 5.24
CA VAL A 26 -2.17 5.02 4.51
C VAL A 26 -3.10 3.83 4.45
N GLU A 27 -4.40 4.07 4.53
CA GLU A 27 -5.42 3.07 4.23
C GLU A 27 -5.23 2.50 2.81
N LEU A 28 -6.02 1.49 2.44
CA LEU A 28 -6.02 1.01 1.06
C LEU A 28 -6.43 2.12 0.08
N VAL A 29 -5.57 2.40 -0.89
CA VAL A 29 -5.73 3.48 -1.89
C VAL A 29 -5.65 2.95 -3.31
N GLY A 30 -6.47 3.52 -4.18
CA GLY A 30 -6.72 3.00 -5.52
C GLY A 30 -8.04 2.23 -5.60
N SER A 31 -8.28 1.56 -6.72
CA SER A 31 -9.43 0.69 -6.91
C SER A 31 -9.22 -0.26 -8.11
N PRO A 32 -10.08 -1.28 -8.29
CA PRO A 32 -10.08 -2.08 -9.52
C PRO A 32 -10.25 -1.25 -10.80
N GLU A 33 -11.10 -0.21 -10.77
CA GLU A 33 -11.35 0.69 -11.91
C GLU A 33 -10.12 1.54 -12.26
N GLU A 34 -9.33 1.91 -11.25
CA GLU A 34 -8.05 2.59 -11.43
C GLU A 34 -6.91 1.64 -11.84
N GLY A 35 -7.17 0.33 -11.92
CA GLY A 35 -6.22 -0.70 -12.33
C GLY A 35 -5.22 -1.11 -11.24
N LEU A 36 -5.27 -0.46 -10.08
CA LEU A 36 -4.27 -0.58 -9.03
C LEU A 36 -4.89 -0.33 -7.67
N TYR A 37 -4.69 -1.26 -6.73
CA TYR A 37 -5.07 -1.08 -5.34
C TYR A 37 -3.88 -1.42 -4.44
N GLN A 38 -3.54 -0.58 -3.47
CA GLN A 38 -2.32 -0.74 -2.67
C GLN A 38 -2.39 -0.07 -1.30
N THR A 39 -1.46 -0.42 -0.41
CA THR A 39 -1.20 0.24 0.86
C THR A 39 0.27 0.06 1.27
N PHE A 40 0.72 0.85 2.26
CA PHE A 40 2.08 0.85 2.77
C PHE A 40 2.08 0.72 4.29
N SER A 41 2.84 -0.23 4.82
CA SER A 41 3.00 -0.39 6.26
C SER A 41 3.71 0.81 6.89
N MET A 42 3.56 0.97 8.20
CA MET A 42 4.52 1.75 8.97
C MET A 42 5.94 1.19 8.78
N PRO A 43 6.98 2.04 8.83
CA PRO A 43 8.35 1.56 8.76
C PRO A 43 8.64 0.61 9.93
N SER A 44 9.30 -0.51 9.64
CA SER A 44 9.78 -1.40 10.70
C SER A 44 10.66 -0.63 11.69
N PRO A 45 10.47 -0.79 13.00
CA PRO A 45 11.20 -0.03 14.02
C PRO A 45 12.71 -0.28 14.03
N HIS A 46 13.16 -1.39 13.44
CA HIS A 46 14.57 -1.81 13.48
C HIS A 46 15.28 -1.69 12.14
N THR A 47 14.54 -1.83 11.03
CA THR A 47 15.12 -1.82 9.68
C THR A 47 14.69 -0.61 8.86
N LEU A 48 13.69 0.13 9.32
CA LEU A 48 13.02 1.23 8.60
C LEU A 48 12.47 0.80 7.23
N LEU A 49 12.32 -0.51 7.01
CA LEU A 49 11.72 -1.05 5.80
C LEU A 49 10.22 -0.85 5.86
N VAL A 50 9.68 -0.32 4.76
CA VAL A 50 8.24 -0.23 4.51
C VAL A 50 7.85 -1.38 3.61
N ASN A 51 6.77 -2.07 3.94
CA ASN A 51 6.18 -3.08 3.07
C ASN A 51 5.03 -2.45 2.29
N GLU A 52 5.05 -2.58 0.98
CA GLU A 52 3.93 -2.26 0.11
C GLU A 52 3.15 -3.55 -0.18
N TYR A 53 1.84 -3.52 0.00
CA TYR A 53 0.94 -4.58 -0.45
C TYR A 53 0.15 -4.06 -1.63
N ILE A 54 0.16 -4.80 -2.75
CA ILE A 54 -0.33 -4.31 -4.03
C ILE A 54 -1.12 -5.39 -4.78
N HIS A 55 -2.23 -4.99 -5.40
CA HIS A 55 -2.96 -5.78 -6.38
C HIS A 55 -3.09 -4.95 -7.66
N ARG A 56 -2.54 -5.51 -8.74
CA ARG A 56 -2.63 -4.97 -10.10
C ARG A 56 -3.74 -5.68 -10.85
N TYR A 57 -4.70 -4.92 -11.34
CA TYR A 57 -5.77 -5.42 -12.18
C TYR A 57 -5.33 -5.39 -13.65
N GLU A 58 -5.99 -6.18 -14.49
CA GLU A 58 -5.59 -6.35 -15.89
C GLU A 58 -5.48 -5.02 -16.64
N GLY A 59 -4.42 -4.88 -17.45
CA GLY A 59 -4.19 -3.71 -18.30
C GLY A 59 -3.45 -2.55 -17.62
N PHE A 60 -3.03 -2.68 -16.36
CA PHE A 60 -2.27 -1.64 -15.66
C PHE A 60 -0.76 -1.92 -15.57
N ASP A 61 0.03 -1.20 -16.37
CA ASP A 61 1.51 -1.26 -16.38
C ASP A 61 2.20 -0.12 -15.60
N GLY A 62 1.43 0.75 -14.93
CA GLY A 62 1.96 1.91 -14.20
C GLY A 62 2.59 1.56 -12.84
N PHE A 63 3.26 2.52 -12.21
CA PHE A 63 3.77 2.36 -10.82
C PHE A 63 2.87 3.03 -9.79
N PHE A 64 2.19 4.10 -10.16
CA PHE A 64 1.30 4.86 -9.27
C PHE A 64 0.15 5.50 -10.06
N THR A 65 -0.98 5.71 -9.39
CA THR A 65 -1.94 6.75 -9.79
C THR A 65 -1.50 8.08 -9.16
N ARG A 66 -1.86 9.20 -9.78
CA ARG A 66 -1.48 10.53 -9.28
C ARG A 66 -2.02 10.81 -7.87
N SER A 67 -3.23 10.31 -7.59
CA SER A 67 -3.88 10.36 -6.28
C SER A 67 -3.10 9.59 -5.20
N ASN A 68 -2.54 8.42 -5.52
CA ASN A 68 -1.79 7.60 -4.56
C ASN A 68 -0.50 8.30 -4.10
N VAL A 69 0.23 8.96 -5.02
CA VAL A 69 1.46 9.68 -4.67
C VAL A 69 1.19 10.87 -3.76
N GLU A 70 0.10 11.60 -4.00
CA GLU A 70 -0.29 12.74 -3.17
C GLU A 70 -0.67 12.32 -1.74
N LEU A 71 -1.43 11.23 -1.60
CA LEU A 71 -1.80 10.66 -0.31
C LEU A 71 -0.58 10.19 0.47
N LEU A 72 0.33 9.49 -0.20
CA LEU A 72 1.59 9.04 0.38
C LEU A 72 2.45 10.21 0.87
N THR A 73 2.63 11.24 0.04
CA THR A 73 3.42 12.42 0.38
C THR A 73 2.86 13.12 1.62
N ARG A 74 1.53 13.19 1.75
CA ARG A 74 0.84 13.75 2.93
C ARG A 74 0.96 12.86 4.17
N ALA A 75 0.97 11.54 4.00
CA ALA A 75 1.15 10.59 5.09
C ALA A 75 2.58 10.65 5.65
N THR A 76 3.58 10.74 4.78
CA THR A 76 5.01 10.80 5.18
C THR A 76 5.45 12.18 5.65
N GLY A 77 4.79 13.26 5.21
CA GLY A 77 5.09 14.63 5.65
C GLY A 77 4.65 14.98 7.07
N ARG A 78 4.01 14.04 7.79
CA ARG A 78 3.58 14.17 9.20
C ARG A 78 4.54 13.51 10.20
N GLN A 79 5.75 13.12 9.78
CA GLN A 79 6.83 12.67 10.67
C GLN A 79 7.74 13.81 11.12
#